data_AF-A0A137SGV2-F1
#
_entry.id   AF-A0A137SGV2-F1
#
_cell.length_a   1.000
_cell.length_b   1.000
_cell.length_c   1.000
_cell.angle_alpha   90.00
_cell.angle_beta   90.00
_cell.angle_gamma   90.00
#
_symmetry.space_group_name_H-M   'P 1'
#
loop_
_entity.id
_entity.type
_entity.pdbx_description
1 polymer ?
#
loop_
_entity_poly.entity_id
_entity_poly.type
_entity_poly.pdbx_seq_one_letter_code
_entity_poly.pdbx_strand_id
1 'polypeptide(L)'
;MNLRFRKYSWQLAPSSIRDIRQRVFVEEQQVPPELEWDDTDEIADHYLAVDDSNTPVATARLFSTMEETGYIGRMAVLPEYRGLGAGDALLRHLLAESAGRFQELKLSAQQHATGFYQRFGFHICSDIYDDAGIPHLDMRCLAPTLASHPGDQRAKPLILGEDSESWLFGDESTMLELMDSLVAQAGQRIWLYDDVLDHGLYDRYPLRELISAVARRHRLSEVRILIHDDKPLVKRRHQLVELMRRLTSRIELRLVNTDYPMENQPFLLADREGVLYRHDFNKPEGFANFANPGRVKLMEEAFQRMWDAGRGSLELRELPL
;
A
#
# COMPACT_ATOMS: atom_id res chain seq x y z
N MET A 1 -20.66 -10.17 19.39
CA MET A 1 -20.29 -11.60 19.34
C MET A 1 -18.79 -11.67 19.56
N ASN A 2 -18.33 -12.48 20.51
CA ASN A 2 -16.89 -12.72 20.68
C ASN A 2 -16.49 -13.88 19.78
N LEU A 3 -15.45 -13.67 18.97
CA LEU A 3 -14.92 -14.69 18.07
C LEU A 3 -13.55 -15.14 18.55
N ARG A 4 -13.31 -16.44 18.47
CA ARG A 4 -12.00 -17.05 18.64
C ARG A 4 -11.51 -17.53 17.28
N PHE A 5 -10.23 -17.32 17.02
CA PHE A 5 -9.60 -17.72 15.77
C PHE A 5 -8.70 -18.91 16.01
N ARG A 6 -8.76 -19.89 15.11
CA ARG A 6 -7.92 -21.08 15.12
C ARG A 6 -7.22 -21.21 13.78
N LYS A 7 -5.93 -21.47 13.82
CA LYS A 7 -5.06 -21.60 12.65
C LYS A 7 -4.73 -23.08 12.40
N TYR A 8 -4.80 -23.50 11.13
CA TYR A 8 -4.57 -24.88 10.70
C TYR A 8 -3.74 -24.92 9.42
N SER A 9 -2.88 -25.94 9.28
CA SER A 9 -2.45 -26.37 7.95
C SER A 9 -3.58 -27.13 7.26
N TRP A 10 -3.54 -27.25 5.94
CA TRP A 10 -4.61 -27.88 5.18
C TRP A 10 -4.91 -29.33 5.59
N GLN A 11 -3.88 -30.10 5.92
CA GLN A 11 -3.99 -31.52 6.27
C GLN A 11 -4.58 -31.71 7.68
N LEU A 12 -4.47 -30.70 8.55
CA LEU A 12 -5.03 -30.69 9.91
C LEU A 12 -6.31 -29.85 10.03
N ALA A 13 -6.73 -29.21 8.94
CA ALA A 13 -7.92 -28.37 8.91
C ALA A 13 -9.19 -29.19 9.12
N PRO A 14 -10.06 -28.80 10.08
CA PRO A 14 -11.34 -29.47 10.29
C PRO A 14 -12.24 -29.35 9.06
N SER A 15 -13.19 -30.28 8.90
CA SER A 15 -14.13 -30.27 7.76
C SER A 15 -14.89 -28.95 7.65
N SER A 16 -15.15 -28.28 8.79
CA SER A 16 -15.88 -27.02 8.83
C SER A 16 -15.29 -25.90 7.96
N ILE A 17 -13.97 -25.88 7.72
CA ILE A 17 -13.37 -24.92 6.78
C ILE A 17 -13.86 -25.19 5.35
N ARG A 18 -13.88 -26.47 4.96
CA ARG A 18 -14.37 -26.91 3.64
C ARG A 18 -15.88 -26.71 3.53
N ASP A 19 -16.63 -27.04 4.58
CA ASP A 19 -18.09 -26.91 4.62
C ASP A 19 -18.53 -25.43 4.46
N ILE A 20 -17.84 -24.48 5.11
CA ILE A 20 -18.12 -23.05 4.96
C ILE A 20 -17.83 -22.59 3.52
N ARG A 21 -16.68 -22.97 2.96
CA ARG A 21 -16.28 -22.60 1.58
C ARG A 21 -17.25 -23.18 0.54
N GLN A 22 -17.64 -24.45 0.69
CA GLN A 22 -18.63 -25.11 -0.15
C GLN A 22 -19.96 -24.35 -0.12
N ARG A 23 -20.47 -24.02 1.08
CA ARG A 23 -21.75 -23.33 1.23
C ARG A 23 -21.73 -21.91 0.66
N VAL A 24 -20.64 -21.16 0.85
CA VAL A 24 -20.54 -19.76 0.43
C VAL A 24 -20.14 -19.61 -1.04
N PHE A 25 -19.08 -20.29 -1.49
CA PHE A 25 -18.57 -20.10 -2.85
C PHE A 25 -19.31 -20.96 -3.87
N VAL A 26 -19.50 -22.25 -3.59
CA VAL A 26 -20.09 -23.18 -4.55
C VAL A 26 -21.62 -23.10 -4.55
N GLU A 27 -22.25 -23.28 -3.38
CA GLU A 27 -23.72 -23.36 -3.31
C GLU A 27 -24.39 -21.99 -3.45
N GLU A 28 -23.84 -20.95 -2.83
CA GLU A 28 -24.44 -19.62 -2.87
C GLU A 28 -23.96 -18.79 -4.07
N GLN A 29 -22.65 -18.64 -4.24
CA GLN A 29 -22.09 -17.78 -5.30
C GLN A 29 -21.95 -18.49 -6.66
N GLN A 30 -22.27 -19.79 -6.72
CA GLN A 30 -22.23 -20.58 -7.96
C GLN A 30 -20.84 -20.65 -8.61
N VAL A 31 -19.77 -20.55 -7.82
CA VAL A 31 -18.40 -20.81 -8.26
C VAL A 31 -18.30 -22.30 -8.62
N PRO A 32 -17.78 -22.66 -9.82
CA PRO A 32 -17.60 -24.06 -10.19
C PRO A 32 -16.76 -24.82 -9.14
N PRO A 33 -17.22 -25.99 -8.65
CA PRO A 33 -16.52 -26.74 -7.60
C PRO A 33 -15.03 -27.01 -7.91
N GLU A 34 -14.70 -27.21 -9.18
CA GLU A 34 -13.33 -27.44 -9.67
C GLU A 34 -12.41 -26.22 -9.58
N LEU A 35 -12.95 -25.01 -9.43
CA LEU A 35 -12.19 -23.76 -9.26
C LEU A 35 -12.01 -23.36 -7.79
N GLU A 36 -12.84 -23.90 -6.89
CA GLU A 36 -12.80 -23.53 -5.48
C GLU A 36 -11.53 -24.03 -4.78
N TRP A 37 -11.10 -25.25 -5.12
CA TRP A 37 -9.96 -25.93 -4.52
C TRP A 37 -8.74 -25.80 -5.43
N ASP A 38 -7.64 -25.26 -4.91
CA ASP A 38 -6.42 -25.01 -5.70
C ASP A 38 -5.14 -25.44 -4.97
N ASP A 39 -4.02 -25.46 -5.70
CA ASP A 39 -2.72 -25.87 -5.18
C ASP A 39 -2.22 -25.00 -4.03
N THR A 40 -2.75 -23.78 -3.88
CA THR A 40 -2.35 -22.88 -2.78
C THR A 40 -2.98 -23.28 -1.45
N ASP A 41 -4.03 -24.12 -1.45
CA ASP A 41 -4.61 -24.65 -0.22
C ASP A 41 -3.57 -25.42 0.60
N GLU A 42 -2.69 -26.20 -0.03
CA GLU A 42 -1.68 -27.02 0.65
C GLU A 42 -0.61 -26.20 1.41
N ILE A 43 -0.30 -24.99 0.92
CA ILE A 43 0.75 -24.12 1.48
C ILE A 43 0.19 -23.00 2.37
N ALA A 44 -1.13 -22.85 2.42
CA ALA A 44 -1.76 -21.76 3.16
C ALA A 44 -1.94 -22.08 4.64
N ASP A 45 -1.86 -21.02 5.45
CA ASP A 45 -2.40 -20.99 6.80
C ASP A 45 -3.92 -20.77 6.70
N HIS A 46 -4.72 -21.74 7.16
CA HIS A 46 -6.18 -21.66 7.15
C HIS A 46 -6.70 -21.21 8.51
N TYR A 47 -7.53 -20.18 8.51
CA TYR A 47 -8.10 -19.57 9.71
C TYR A 47 -9.58 -19.91 9.81
N LEU A 48 -9.99 -20.40 10.97
CA LEU A 48 -11.39 -20.66 11.32
C LEU A 48 -11.80 -19.74 12.47
N ALA A 49 -12.82 -18.92 12.25
CA ALA A 49 -13.49 -18.17 13.29
C ALA A 49 -14.62 -19.01 13.89
N VAL A 50 -14.62 -19.13 15.21
CA VAL A 50 -15.68 -19.80 15.97
C VAL A 50 -16.27 -18.86 17.02
N ASP A 51 -17.57 -19.02 17.30
CA ASP A 51 -18.25 -18.26 18.35
C ASP A 51 -17.94 -18.80 19.77
N ASP A 52 -18.59 -18.20 20.77
CA ASP A 52 -18.47 -18.61 22.19
C ASP A 52 -18.87 -20.07 22.42
N SER A 53 -19.78 -20.61 21.61
CA SER A 53 -20.24 -22.01 21.65
C SER A 53 -19.34 -22.97 20.86
N ASN A 54 -18.23 -22.49 20.29
CA ASN A 54 -17.37 -23.19 19.33
C ASN A 54 -18.04 -23.51 17.99
N THR A 55 -19.12 -22.81 17.62
CA THR A 55 -19.76 -22.98 16.32
C THR A 55 -18.89 -22.32 15.24
N PRO A 56 -18.56 -23.00 14.13
CA PRO A 56 -17.91 -22.40 12.96
C PRO A 56 -18.73 -21.24 12.35
N VAL A 57 -18.10 -20.08 12.16
CA VAL A 57 -18.77 -18.85 11.69
C VAL A 57 -18.22 -18.39 10.33
N ALA A 58 -16.91 -18.35 10.21
CA ALA A 58 -16.21 -17.80 9.05
C ALA A 58 -14.86 -18.47 8.86
N THR A 59 -14.32 -18.40 7.64
CA THR A 59 -12.99 -18.89 7.32
C THR A 59 -12.27 -17.98 6.33
N ALA A 60 -10.95 -18.09 6.30
CA ALA A 60 -10.07 -17.44 5.36
C ALA A 60 -8.78 -18.22 5.25
N ARG A 61 -7.97 -17.93 4.23
CA ARG A 61 -6.60 -18.41 4.14
C ARG A 61 -5.62 -17.25 3.97
N LEU A 62 -4.42 -17.45 4.47
CA LEU A 62 -3.27 -16.57 4.29
C LEU A 62 -2.09 -17.42 3.82
N PHE A 63 -1.50 -17.07 2.68
CA PHE A 63 -0.31 -17.75 2.18
C PHE A 63 0.70 -16.72 1.67
N SER A 64 1.91 -17.17 1.39
CA SER A 64 2.96 -16.34 0.84
C SER A 64 3.79 -17.16 -0.13
N THR A 65 4.07 -16.61 -1.31
CA THR A 65 4.95 -17.22 -2.33
C THR A 65 6.34 -16.57 -2.36
N MET A 66 6.47 -15.37 -1.80
CA MET A 66 7.70 -14.60 -1.62
C MET A 66 7.65 -13.97 -0.22
N GLU A 67 8.75 -14.04 0.54
CA GLU A 67 8.76 -13.74 2.00
C GLU A 67 8.19 -12.37 2.38
N GLU A 68 8.17 -11.38 1.48
CA GLU A 68 7.73 -10.01 1.76
C GLU A 68 6.23 -9.75 1.50
N THR A 69 5.52 -10.63 0.78
CA THR A 69 4.11 -10.45 0.40
C THR A 69 3.23 -11.58 0.92
N GLY A 70 2.16 -11.23 1.63
CA GLY A 70 1.08 -12.14 2.04
C GLY A 70 -0.15 -12.02 1.13
N TYR A 71 -0.81 -13.14 0.88
CA TYR A 71 -2.02 -13.23 0.06
C TYR A 71 -3.18 -13.70 0.92
N ILE A 72 -4.20 -12.85 1.07
CA ILE A 72 -5.45 -13.19 1.74
C ILE A 72 -6.42 -13.69 0.68
N GLY A 73 -7.03 -14.85 0.94
CA GLY A 73 -8.00 -15.45 0.04
C GLY A 73 -9.07 -16.23 0.78
N ARG A 74 -10.06 -16.71 0.03
CA ARG A 74 -11.16 -17.57 0.52
C ARG A 74 -11.84 -17.03 1.79
N MET A 75 -11.95 -15.71 1.89
CA MET A 75 -12.69 -15.03 2.96
C MET A 75 -14.18 -15.34 2.79
N ALA A 76 -14.72 -16.15 3.71
CA ALA A 76 -16.12 -16.59 3.67
C ALA A 76 -16.75 -16.48 5.05
N VAL A 77 -17.95 -15.88 5.11
CA VAL A 77 -18.79 -15.79 6.31
C VAL A 77 -20.12 -16.45 5.99
N LEU A 78 -20.54 -17.38 6.84
CA LEU A 78 -21.84 -18.04 6.71
C LEU A 78 -22.98 -16.99 6.73
N PRO A 79 -24.04 -17.13 5.90
CA PRO A 79 -25.09 -16.13 5.75
C PRO A 79 -25.70 -15.63 7.06
N GLU A 80 -25.99 -16.56 7.98
CA GLU A 80 -26.59 -16.29 9.30
C GLU A 80 -25.71 -15.45 10.24
N TYR A 81 -24.42 -15.28 9.94
CA TYR A 81 -23.48 -14.48 10.73
C TYR A 81 -23.03 -13.17 10.03
N ARG A 82 -23.57 -12.87 8.85
CA ARG A 82 -23.26 -11.64 8.12
C ARG A 82 -23.91 -10.43 8.79
N GLY A 83 -23.27 -9.27 8.66
CA GLY A 83 -23.71 -8.04 9.34
C GLY A 83 -23.48 -8.03 10.86
N LEU A 84 -22.95 -9.12 11.44
CA LEU A 84 -22.66 -9.22 12.88
C LEU A 84 -21.17 -8.94 13.22
N GLY A 85 -20.40 -8.43 12.26
CA GLY A 85 -18.98 -8.10 12.43
C GLY A 85 -18.01 -9.27 12.31
N ALA A 86 -18.46 -10.45 11.87
CA ALA A 86 -17.59 -11.63 11.75
C ALA A 86 -16.47 -11.47 10.71
N GLY A 87 -16.80 -10.91 9.54
CA GLY A 87 -15.81 -10.61 8.50
C GLY A 87 -14.78 -9.58 8.95
N ASP A 88 -15.25 -8.50 9.58
CA ASP A 88 -14.40 -7.44 10.14
C ASP A 88 -13.42 -8.01 11.18
N ALA A 89 -13.91 -8.84 12.10
CA ALA A 89 -13.06 -9.46 13.12
C ALA A 89 -12.03 -10.43 12.51
N LEU A 90 -12.42 -11.22 11.50
CA LEU A 90 -11.52 -12.13 10.81
C LEU A 90 -10.42 -11.39 10.05
N LEU A 91 -10.76 -10.34 9.30
CA LEU A 91 -9.76 -9.56 8.58
C LEU A 91 -8.80 -8.82 9.53
N ARG A 92 -9.30 -8.27 10.65
CA ARG A 92 -8.44 -7.70 11.70
C ARG A 92 -7.46 -8.73 12.26
N HIS A 93 -7.92 -9.96 12.48
CA HIS A 93 -7.05 -11.04 12.93
C HIS A 93 -5.95 -11.34 11.91
N LEU A 94 -6.28 -11.44 10.62
CA LEU A 94 -5.30 -11.66 9.55
C LEU A 94 -4.29 -10.49 9.42
N LEU A 95 -4.75 -9.24 9.57
CA LEU A 95 -3.88 -8.07 9.60
C LEU A 95 -2.89 -8.14 10.77
N ALA A 96 -3.37 -8.46 11.97
CA ALA A 96 -2.53 -8.60 13.15
C ALA A 96 -1.50 -9.74 13.00
N GLU A 97 -1.89 -10.88 12.41
CA GLU A 97 -0.99 -12.00 12.10
C GLU A 97 0.06 -11.66 11.03
N SER A 98 -0.22 -10.65 10.21
CA SER A 98 0.64 -10.21 9.10
C SER A 98 1.53 -9.03 9.46
N ALA A 99 1.15 -8.25 10.48
CA ALA A 99 1.88 -7.07 10.93
C ALA A 99 3.32 -7.43 11.31
N GLY A 100 4.30 -6.70 10.75
CA GLY A 100 5.72 -6.99 10.91
C GLY A 100 6.25 -8.24 10.19
N ARG A 101 5.37 -9.10 9.65
CA ARG A 101 5.76 -10.28 8.84
C ARG A 101 5.81 -9.95 7.35
N PHE A 102 4.84 -9.17 6.86
CA PHE A 102 4.73 -8.82 5.44
C PHE A 102 4.76 -7.31 5.26
N GLN A 103 5.48 -6.85 4.24
CA GLN A 103 5.46 -5.44 3.82
C GLN A 103 4.20 -5.13 3.00
N GLU A 104 3.66 -6.14 2.30
CA GLU A 104 2.49 -6.01 1.45
C GLU A 104 1.51 -7.17 1.70
N LEU A 105 0.24 -6.84 1.81
CA LEU A 105 -0.85 -7.82 1.70
C LEU A 105 -1.60 -7.61 0.40
N LYS A 106 -1.91 -8.70 -0.30
CA LYS A 106 -2.72 -8.71 -1.52
C LYS A 106 -3.94 -9.59 -1.38
N LEU A 107 -4.98 -9.23 -2.12
CA LEU A 107 -6.17 -10.06 -2.28
C LEU A 107 -6.84 -9.76 -3.62
N SER A 108 -7.54 -10.77 -4.13
CA SER A 108 -8.54 -10.58 -5.18
C SER A 108 -9.89 -10.37 -4.51
N ALA A 109 -10.47 -9.18 -4.67
CA ALA A 109 -11.76 -8.83 -4.10
C ALA A 109 -12.85 -8.86 -5.17
N GLN A 110 -14.00 -9.42 -4.82
CA GLN A 110 -15.23 -9.18 -5.57
C GLN A 110 -15.51 -7.68 -5.58
N GLN A 111 -15.92 -7.13 -6.72
CA GLN A 111 -16.09 -5.68 -6.91
C GLN A 111 -17.03 -5.05 -5.87
N HIS A 112 -18.07 -5.77 -5.44
CA HIS A 112 -19.01 -5.26 -4.42
C HIS A 112 -18.42 -5.29 -3.00
N ALA A 113 -17.35 -6.04 -2.75
CA ALA A 113 -16.65 -6.13 -1.47
C ALA A 113 -15.52 -5.11 -1.32
N THR A 114 -15.20 -4.31 -2.35
CA THR A 114 -14.16 -3.28 -2.28
C THR A 114 -14.33 -2.35 -1.08
N GLY A 115 -15.55 -1.86 -0.83
CA GLY A 115 -15.84 -1.00 0.31
C GLY A 115 -15.68 -1.68 1.68
N PHE A 116 -15.69 -3.01 1.74
CA PHE A 116 -15.31 -3.75 2.95
C PHE A 116 -13.81 -3.66 3.20
N TYR A 117 -12.99 -4.01 2.20
CA TYR A 117 -11.54 -4.01 2.33
C TYR A 117 -10.92 -2.61 2.49
N GLN A 118 -11.52 -1.57 1.89
CA GLN A 118 -11.08 -0.18 2.07
C GLN A 118 -11.14 0.30 3.53
N ARG A 119 -12.04 -0.25 4.36
CA ARG A 119 -12.09 0.07 5.80
C ARG A 119 -10.88 -0.47 6.59
N PHE A 120 -10.05 -1.27 5.93
CA PHE A 120 -8.89 -1.95 6.50
C PHE A 120 -7.59 -1.57 5.78
N GLY A 121 -7.58 -0.43 5.07
CA GLY A 121 -6.37 0.09 4.42
C GLY A 121 -6.03 -0.53 3.06
N PHE A 122 -6.90 -1.37 2.52
CA PHE A 122 -6.69 -1.93 1.18
C PHE A 122 -7.16 -0.96 0.10
N HIS A 123 -6.30 -0.70 -0.89
CA HIS A 123 -6.64 0.08 -2.08
C HIS A 123 -6.60 -0.77 -3.34
N ILE A 124 -7.36 -0.36 -4.36
CA ILE A 124 -7.43 -1.04 -5.66
C ILE A 124 -6.11 -0.85 -6.41
N CYS A 125 -5.56 -1.93 -6.98
CA CYS A 125 -4.33 -1.90 -7.75
C CYS A 125 -4.41 -2.57 -9.14
N SER A 126 -5.60 -2.96 -9.60
CA SER A 126 -5.83 -3.45 -10.97
C SER A 126 -7.08 -2.83 -11.60
N ASP A 127 -7.26 -3.08 -12.89
CA ASP A 127 -8.57 -2.97 -13.55
C ASP A 127 -9.48 -4.14 -13.12
N ILE A 128 -10.77 -4.03 -13.41
CA ILE A 128 -11.74 -5.10 -13.17
C ILE A 128 -11.49 -6.25 -14.14
N TYR A 129 -11.51 -7.48 -13.63
CA TYR A 129 -11.42 -8.72 -14.41
C TYR A 129 -12.49 -9.72 -13.99
N ASP A 130 -12.75 -10.71 -14.85
CA ASP A 130 -13.67 -11.81 -14.56
C ASP A 130 -12.92 -12.96 -13.87
N ASP A 131 -13.46 -13.43 -12.74
CA ASP A 131 -13.03 -14.64 -12.06
C ASP A 131 -14.27 -15.47 -11.71
N ALA A 132 -14.36 -16.66 -12.32
CA ALA A 132 -15.51 -17.57 -12.21
C ALA A 132 -16.89 -16.93 -12.51
N GLY A 133 -16.96 -15.94 -13.41
CA GLY A 133 -18.21 -15.24 -13.75
C GLY A 133 -18.55 -14.09 -12.79
N ILE A 134 -17.66 -13.76 -11.86
CA ILE A 134 -17.83 -12.72 -10.85
C ILE A 134 -16.81 -11.60 -11.12
N PRO A 135 -17.24 -10.33 -11.21
CA PRO A 135 -16.32 -9.21 -11.35
C PRO A 135 -15.41 -9.06 -10.12
N HIS A 136 -14.11 -9.12 -10.37
CA HIS A 136 -13.05 -9.00 -9.37
C HIS A 136 -12.09 -7.86 -9.69
N LEU A 137 -11.33 -7.44 -8.70
CA LEU A 137 -10.18 -6.56 -8.82
C LEU A 137 -9.14 -6.92 -7.76
N ASP A 138 -7.88 -6.65 -8.05
CA ASP A 138 -6.81 -6.80 -7.08
C ASP A 138 -6.79 -5.59 -6.13
N MET A 139 -6.64 -5.89 -4.85
CA MET A 139 -6.41 -4.88 -3.82
C MET A 139 -5.15 -5.22 -3.04
N ARG A 140 -4.52 -4.18 -2.49
CA ARG A 140 -3.34 -4.33 -1.64
C ARG A 140 -3.32 -3.37 -0.45
N CYS A 141 -2.61 -3.76 0.60
CA CYS A 141 -2.28 -2.94 1.76
C CYS A 141 -0.75 -2.94 1.94
N LEU A 142 -0.13 -1.76 1.92
CA LEU A 142 1.33 -1.55 2.05
C LEU A 142 1.74 -1.07 3.45
N ALA A 143 0.78 -0.99 4.36
CA ALA A 143 1.02 -0.69 5.77
C ALA A 143 0.22 -1.64 6.69
N PRO A 144 0.43 -2.97 6.62
CA PRO A 144 -0.33 -3.92 7.44
C PRO A 144 -0.21 -3.63 8.94
N THR A 145 0.96 -3.14 9.40
CA THR A 145 1.21 -2.78 10.79
C THR A 145 0.28 -1.65 11.24
N LEU A 146 0.19 -0.59 10.45
CA LEU A 146 -0.71 0.54 10.72
C LEU A 146 -2.19 0.14 10.59
N ALA A 147 -2.55 -0.61 9.55
CA ALA A 147 -3.92 -1.07 9.34
C ALA A 147 -4.41 -2.04 10.44
N SER A 148 -3.50 -2.73 11.13
CA SER A 148 -3.82 -3.63 12.23
C SER A 148 -4.12 -2.91 13.56
N HIS A 149 -3.88 -1.58 13.65
CA HIS A 149 -3.89 -0.90 14.93
C HIS A 149 -5.28 -0.97 15.61
N PRO A 150 -5.37 -1.52 16.84
CA PRO A 150 -6.64 -1.66 17.53
C PRO A 150 -7.28 -0.29 17.80
N GLY A 151 -8.57 -0.18 17.51
CA GLY A 151 -9.35 1.01 17.87
C GLY A 151 -9.29 2.15 16.87
N ASP A 152 -8.66 1.98 15.70
CA ASP A 152 -8.83 2.94 14.61
C ASP A 152 -10.31 2.99 14.18
N GLN A 153 -10.89 4.20 14.22
CA GLN A 153 -12.28 4.49 13.87
C GLN A 153 -12.40 5.13 12.48
N ARG A 154 -11.30 5.30 11.75
CA ARG A 154 -11.30 5.82 10.38
C ARG A 154 -12.17 4.94 9.48
N ALA A 155 -13.01 5.60 8.67
CA ALA A 155 -13.92 4.90 7.76
C ALA A 155 -13.18 4.23 6.60
N LYS A 156 -12.16 4.89 6.05
CA LYS A 156 -11.34 4.42 4.92
C LYS A 156 -9.87 4.78 5.18
N PRO A 157 -9.22 4.19 6.20
CA PRO A 157 -7.84 4.52 6.54
C PRO A 157 -6.91 4.30 5.35
N LEU A 158 -5.88 5.14 5.21
CA LEU A 158 -4.83 5.01 4.19
C LEU A 158 -5.33 5.08 2.73
N ILE A 159 -6.56 5.53 2.48
CA ILE A 159 -7.09 5.68 1.11
C ILE A 159 -6.87 7.11 0.61
N LEU A 160 -6.11 7.25 -0.48
CA LEU A 160 -5.82 8.54 -1.10
C LEU A 160 -7.12 9.23 -1.56
N GLY A 161 -7.29 10.49 -1.17
CA GLY A 161 -8.49 11.30 -1.44
C GLY A 161 -9.66 11.06 -0.49
N GLU A 162 -9.56 10.11 0.46
CA GLU A 162 -10.66 9.75 1.36
C GLU A 162 -10.26 9.82 2.86
N ASP A 163 -9.00 9.50 3.21
CA ASP A 163 -8.52 9.58 4.59
C ASP A 163 -7.98 10.98 4.94
N SER A 164 -8.88 11.81 5.48
CA SER A 164 -8.59 13.20 5.85
C SER A 164 -7.78 13.36 7.14
N GLU A 165 -7.65 12.30 7.93
CA GLU A 165 -6.91 12.35 9.19
C GLU A 165 -5.40 12.22 8.95
N SER A 166 -4.61 12.81 9.84
CA SER A 166 -3.15 12.73 9.73
C SER A 166 -2.61 11.56 10.52
N TRP A 167 -1.77 10.76 9.88
CA TRP A 167 -0.98 9.70 10.49
C TRP A 167 0.33 10.29 10.98
N LEU A 168 0.58 10.25 12.28
CA LEU A 168 1.87 10.68 12.85
C LEU A 168 2.86 9.52 12.78
N PHE A 169 4.11 9.84 12.49
CA PHE A 169 5.20 8.86 12.54
C PHE A 169 6.40 9.46 13.26
N GLY A 170 7.06 8.64 14.07
CA GLY A 170 8.26 9.01 14.84
C GLY A 170 9.47 8.12 14.53
N ASP A 171 9.29 7.13 13.66
CA ASP A 171 10.30 6.16 13.28
C ASP A 171 10.27 5.93 11.76
N GLU A 172 11.39 5.45 11.23
CA GLU A 172 11.58 5.25 9.79
C GLU A 172 10.63 4.17 9.24
N SER A 173 10.39 3.08 9.97
CA SER A 173 9.54 1.98 9.49
C SER A 173 8.11 2.46 9.20
N THR A 174 7.51 3.17 10.14
CA THR A 174 6.17 3.75 9.99
C THR A 174 6.11 4.76 8.84
N MET A 175 7.14 5.60 8.72
CA MET A 175 7.25 6.57 7.64
C MET A 175 7.32 5.89 6.26
N LEU A 176 8.09 4.82 6.12
CA LEU A 176 8.21 4.08 4.86
C LEU A 176 6.90 3.38 4.47
N GLU A 177 6.18 2.76 5.43
CA GLU A 177 4.85 2.17 5.20
C GLU A 177 3.85 3.23 4.67
N LEU A 178 3.85 4.43 5.25
CA LEU A 178 3.00 5.55 4.83
C LEU A 178 3.42 6.10 3.46
N MET A 179 4.72 6.23 3.20
CA MET A 179 5.26 6.69 1.92
C MET A 179 4.87 5.74 0.79
N ASP A 180 5.08 4.44 0.98
CA ASP A 180 4.77 3.43 -0.03
C ASP A 180 3.25 3.39 -0.28
N SER A 181 2.45 3.48 0.78
CA SER A 181 0.98 3.56 0.67
C SER A 181 0.50 4.79 -0.12
N LEU A 182 1.10 5.96 0.08
CA LEU A 182 0.79 7.18 -0.69
C LEU A 182 1.20 7.05 -2.16
N VAL A 183 2.45 6.67 -2.42
CA VAL A 183 3.02 6.60 -3.78
C VAL A 183 2.27 5.56 -4.62
N ALA A 184 1.91 4.43 -4.00
CA ALA A 184 1.18 3.34 -4.65
C ALA A 184 -0.20 3.72 -5.21
N GLN A 185 -0.83 4.74 -4.63
CA GLN A 185 -2.17 5.18 -4.99
C GLN A 185 -2.16 6.35 -5.97
N ALA A 186 -1.03 7.03 -6.14
CA ALA A 186 -0.92 8.16 -7.04
C ALA A 186 -1.28 7.77 -8.49
N GLY A 187 -2.12 8.60 -9.10
CA GLY A 187 -2.61 8.43 -10.46
C GLY A 187 -1.73 9.15 -11.49
N GLN A 188 -1.21 10.34 -11.15
CA GLN A 188 -0.59 11.23 -12.12
C GLN A 188 0.73 11.83 -11.66
N ARG A 189 0.85 12.29 -10.41
CA ARG A 189 2.07 13.01 -10.02
C ARG A 189 2.63 12.60 -8.66
N ILE A 190 3.95 12.54 -8.61
CA ILE A 190 4.74 12.41 -7.38
C ILE A 190 5.79 13.51 -7.38
N TRP A 191 5.72 14.43 -6.41
CA TRP A 191 6.74 15.47 -6.26
C TRP A 191 7.46 15.27 -4.93
N LEU A 192 8.77 15.10 -4.98
CA LEU A 192 9.63 14.85 -3.83
C LEU A 192 10.60 16.02 -3.64
N TYR A 193 10.63 16.58 -2.43
CA TYR A 193 11.60 17.57 -2.00
C TYR A 193 12.37 17.05 -0.78
N ASP A 194 13.70 17.01 -0.86
CA ASP A 194 14.56 16.55 0.24
C ASP A 194 15.96 17.18 0.18
N ASP A 195 16.80 17.00 1.20
CA ASP A 195 18.21 17.44 1.20
C ASP A 195 19.03 16.62 0.20
N VAL A 196 18.93 15.30 0.33
CA VAL A 196 19.58 14.33 -0.56
C VAL A 196 18.60 13.24 -0.94
N LEU A 197 18.84 12.62 -2.10
CA LEU A 197 18.16 11.38 -2.45
C LEU A 197 18.86 10.21 -1.74
N ASP A 198 18.57 10.09 -0.43
CA ASP A 198 19.15 9.11 0.48
C ASP A 198 18.91 7.65 0.04
N HIS A 199 19.94 6.81 0.22
CA HIS A 199 19.89 5.41 -0.20
C HIS A 199 19.07 4.51 0.75
N GLY A 200 18.98 4.83 2.04
CA GLY A 200 18.11 4.09 2.96
C GLY A 200 16.64 4.35 2.65
N LEU A 201 16.28 5.62 2.42
CA LEU A 201 14.89 6.02 2.21
C LEU A 201 14.39 5.73 0.79
N TYR A 202 15.18 6.07 -0.23
CA TYR A 202 14.73 6.15 -1.62
C TYR A 202 15.34 5.11 -2.57
N ASP A 203 16.46 4.46 -2.23
CA ASP A 203 17.09 3.39 -3.02
C ASP A 203 16.50 1.99 -2.71
N ARG A 204 15.17 1.94 -2.52
CA ARG A 204 14.44 0.72 -2.17
C ARG A 204 13.72 0.15 -3.39
N TYR A 205 13.80 -1.18 -3.55
CA TYR A 205 13.13 -1.88 -4.65
C TYR A 205 11.60 -1.62 -4.68
N PRO A 206 10.86 -1.70 -3.55
CA PRO A 206 9.43 -1.38 -3.53
C PRO A 206 9.13 0.02 -4.07
N LEU A 207 9.79 1.05 -3.54
CA LEU A 207 9.56 2.44 -3.96
C LEU A 207 9.86 2.64 -5.46
N ARG A 208 10.95 2.04 -5.96
CA ARG A 208 11.30 2.12 -7.39
C ARG A 208 10.21 1.51 -8.28
N GLU A 209 9.64 0.37 -7.90
CA GLU A 209 8.52 -0.23 -8.63
C GLU A 209 7.26 0.64 -8.57
N LEU A 210 6.95 1.23 -7.41
CA LEU A 210 5.80 2.13 -7.27
C LEU A 210 5.94 3.40 -8.13
N ILE A 211 7.09 4.07 -8.08
CA ILE A 211 7.37 5.26 -8.91
C ILE A 211 7.33 4.89 -10.40
N SER A 212 7.89 3.73 -10.76
CA SER A 212 7.85 3.21 -12.12
C SER A 212 6.43 2.96 -12.61
N ALA A 213 5.55 2.43 -11.76
CA ALA A 213 4.14 2.24 -12.07
C ALA A 213 3.43 3.57 -12.33
N VAL A 214 3.61 4.57 -11.46
CA VAL A 214 3.02 5.92 -11.64
C VAL A 214 3.50 6.56 -12.94
N ALA A 215 4.80 6.53 -13.22
CA ALA A 215 5.40 7.13 -14.41
C ALA A 215 4.89 6.50 -15.73
N ARG A 216 4.44 5.24 -15.70
CA ARG A 216 3.89 4.52 -16.86
C ARG A 216 2.36 4.59 -16.96
N ARG A 217 1.68 4.95 -15.87
CA ARG A 217 0.22 4.87 -15.75
C ARG A 217 -0.52 5.73 -16.75
N HIS A 218 -0.07 6.97 -16.95
CA HIS A 218 -0.74 7.92 -17.82
C HIS A 218 0.24 8.75 -18.64
N ARG A 219 -0.19 9.20 -19.83
CA ARG A 219 0.63 10.07 -20.70
C ARG A 219 0.95 11.44 -20.13
N LEU A 220 0.29 11.84 -19.04
CA LEU A 220 0.55 13.07 -18.29
C LEU A 220 1.19 12.78 -16.93
N SER A 221 1.61 11.54 -16.68
CA SER A 221 2.29 11.21 -15.45
C SER A 221 3.59 11.99 -15.33
N GLU A 222 3.86 12.48 -14.13
CA GLU A 222 4.99 13.35 -13.83
C GLU A 222 5.57 13.04 -12.45
N VAL A 223 6.85 12.72 -12.41
CA VAL A 223 7.60 12.55 -11.17
C VAL A 223 8.71 13.59 -11.14
N ARG A 224 8.69 14.45 -10.12
CA ARG A 224 9.68 15.53 -9.96
C ARG A 224 10.42 15.33 -8.65
N ILE A 225 11.73 15.36 -8.71
CA ILE A 225 12.60 15.18 -7.55
C ILE A 225 13.49 16.43 -7.42
N LEU A 226 13.36 17.14 -6.32
CA LEU A 226 14.14 18.34 -6.05
C LEU A 226 14.99 18.10 -4.81
N ILE A 227 16.32 18.12 -4.97
CA ILE A 227 17.26 17.88 -3.87
C ILE A 227 18.30 19.00 -3.75
N HIS A 228 18.95 19.14 -2.61
CA HIS A 228 20.02 20.13 -2.41
C HIS A 228 21.37 19.62 -2.89
N ASP A 229 21.72 18.37 -2.59
CA ASP A 229 23.02 17.77 -2.92
C ASP A 229 22.90 16.43 -3.66
N ASP A 230 23.44 16.36 -4.88
CA ASP A 230 23.52 15.16 -5.72
C ASP A 230 24.85 14.42 -5.61
N LYS A 231 25.86 14.95 -4.89
CA LYS A 231 27.16 14.28 -4.70
C LYS A 231 27.04 12.85 -4.16
N PRO A 232 26.12 12.51 -3.24
CA PRO A 232 25.96 11.13 -2.80
C PRO A 232 25.59 10.16 -3.93
N LEU A 233 24.88 10.62 -4.96
CA LEU A 233 24.43 9.81 -6.09
C LEU A 233 25.55 9.44 -7.06
N VAL A 234 26.67 10.16 -7.02
CA VAL A 234 27.83 9.85 -7.87
C VAL A 234 28.64 8.68 -7.32
N LYS A 235 28.65 8.54 -5.99
CA LYS A 235 29.49 7.58 -5.29
C LYS A 235 28.94 6.17 -5.33
N ARG A 236 27.63 6.02 -5.49
CA ARG A 236 26.92 4.74 -5.44
C ARG A 236 25.73 4.78 -6.40
N ARG A 237 25.50 3.64 -7.07
CA ARG A 237 24.33 3.46 -7.95
C ARG A 237 23.05 3.58 -7.13
N HIS A 238 22.08 4.31 -7.67
CA HIS A 238 20.77 4.54 -7.06
C HIS A 238 19.67 4.12 -8.04
N GLN A 239 18.75 3.26 -7.59
CA GLN A 239 17.72 2.65 -8.44
C GLN A 239 16.77 3.66 -9.08
N LEU A 240 16.40 4.73 -8.36
CA LEU A 240 15.60 5.82 -8.96
C LEU A 240 16.35 6.59 -10.05
N VAL A 241 17.65 6.83 -9.89
CA VAL A 241 18.47 7.46 -10.93
C VAL A 241 18.54 6.57 -12.18
N GLU A 242 18.69 5.26 -12.01
CA GLU A 242 18.63 4.32 -13.14
C GLU A 242 17.25 4.32 -13.82
N LEU A 243 16.16 4.37 -13.05
CA LEU A 243 14.80 4.46 -13.56
C LEU A 243 14.58 5.74 -14.36
N MET A 244 15.06 6.88 -13.85
CA MET A 244 14.99 8.18 -14.51
C MET A 244 15.62 8.17 -15.90
N ARG A 245 16.79 7.53 -16.04
CA ARG A 245 17.47 7.41 -17.34
C ARG A 245 16.67 6.59 -18.36
N ARG A 246 15.78 5.69 -17.90
CA ARG A 246 14.88 4.91 -18.76
C ARG A 246 13.57 5.65 -19.06
N LEU A 247 13.12 6.54 -18.18
CA LEU A 247 11.83 7.25 -18.25
C LEU A 247 12.04 8.77 -18.21
N THR A 248 12.94 9.29 -19.04
CA THR A 248 13.41 10.69 -19.00
C THR A 248 12.34 11.74 -19.28
N SER A 249 11.27 11.38 -19.99
CA SER A 249 10.12 12.27 -20.24
C SER A 249 9.11 12.31 -19.09
N ARG A 250 9.30 11.48 -18.07
CA ARG A 250 8.36 11.28 -16.95
C ARG A 250 8.96 11.58 -15.59
N ILE A 251 10.27 11.37 -15.44
CA ILE A 251 10.96 11.54 -14.16
C ILE A 251 12.11 12.52 -14.35
N GLU A 252 12.04 13.65 -13.63
CA GLU A 252 13.04 14.71 -13.68
C GLU A 252 13.60 14.96 -12.28
N LEU A 253 14.92 15.20 -12.19
CA LEU A 253 15.59 15.62 -10.96
C LEU A 253 16.27 16.95 -11.20
N ARG A 254 16.09 17.86 -10.24
CA ARG A 254 16.77 19.15 -10.18
C ARG A 254 17.45 19.33 -8.84
N LEU A 255 18.45 20.20 -8.86
CA LEU A 255 19.07 20.76 -7.69
C LEU A 255 18.41 22.08 -7.31
N VAL A 256 18.18 22.27 -6.02
CA VAL A 256 17.74 23.54 -5.44
C VAL A 256 18.75 24.63 -5.77
N ASN A 257 18.24 25.82 -6.07
CA ASN A 257 19.05 27.02 -6.20
C ASN A 257 19.06 27.78 -4.88
N THR A 258 20.20 27.76 -4.20
CA THR A 258 20.41 28.37 -2.88
C THR A 258 20.34 29.90 -2.87
N ASP A 259 20.34 30.54 -4.04
CA ASP A 259 20.19 32.00 -4.15
C ASP A 259 18.72 32.45 -3.98
N TYR A 260 17.78 31.51 -3.93
CA TYR A 260 16.35 31.76 -3.81
C TYR A 260 15.77 31.18 -2.51
N PRO A 261 14.61 31.69 -2.04
CA PRO A 261 13.93 31.12 -0.88
C PRO A 261 13.60 29.64 -1.07
N MET A 262 13.85 28.85 -0.02
CA MET A 262 13.64 27.41 0.01
C MET A 262 12.94 26.97 1.29
N GLU A 263 12.26 25.84 1.23
CA GLU A 263 11.62 25.23 2.38
C GLU A 263 12.65 24.52 3.27
N ASN A 264 12.44 24.51 4.58
CA ASN A 264 13.40 23.91 5.53
C ASN A 264 13.04 22.48 5.93
N GLN A 265 12.00 21.90 5.30
CA GLN A 265 11.47 20.60 5.64
C GLN A 265 11.20 19.77 4.39
N PRO A 266 11.56 18.48 4.39
CA PRO A 266 11.33 17.61 3.25
C PRO A 266 9.85 17.19 3.20
N PHE A 267 9.40 16.93 1.98
CA PHE A 267 8.05 16.43 1.74
C PHE A 267 7.93 15.67 0.44
N LEU A 268 6.93 14.78 0.39
CA LEU A 268 6.48 14.10 -0.81
C LEU A 268 4.99 14.40 -1.02
N LEU A 269 4.62 14.81 -2.22
CA LEU A 269 3.24 15.04 -2.63
C LEU A 269 2.79 13.91 -3.57
N ALA A 270 1.61 13.34 -3.28
CA ALA A 270 0.95 12.35 -4.12
C ALA A 270 -0.32 12.97 -4.71
N ASP A 271 -0.33 13.18 -6.02
CA ASP A 271 -1.38 13.92 -6.72
C ASP A 271 -1.70 15.28 -6.06
N ARG A 272 -2.98 15.66 -6.03
CA ARG A 272 -3.50 16.86 -5.38
C ARG A 272 -4.07 16.55 -3.99
N GLU A 273 -3.86 15.34 -3.50
CA GLU A 273 -4.58 14.82 -2.33
C GLU A 273 -3.65 14.51 -1.16
N GLY A 274 -2.57 13.79 -1.43
CA GLY A 274 -1.71 13.20 -0.42
C GLY A 274 -0.43 13.97 -0.17
N VAL A 275 0.02 13.94 1.09
CA VAL A 275 1.29 14.50 1.53
C VAL A 275 1.95 13.61 2.58
N LEU A 276 3.24 13.39 2.44
CA LEU A 276 4.16 12.95 3.48
C LEU A 276 5.07 14.13 3.83
N TYR A 277 5.20 14.48 5.11
CA TYR A 277 5.99 15.62 5.55
C TYR A 277 6.84 15.23 6.75
N ARG A 278 8.14 15.55 6.73
CA ARG A 278 9.02 15.36 7.89
C ARG A 278 9.37 16.72 8.51
N HIS A 279 9.53 16.76 9.82
CA HIS A 279 9.86 17.99 10.53
C HIS A 279 11.34 18.40 10.39
N ASP A 280 12.20 17.47 9.97
CA ASP A 280 13.64 17.66 9.78
C ASP A 280 14.13 16.78 8.61
N PHE A 281 15.22 17.16 7.95
CA PHE A 281 15.84 16.36 6.88
C PHE A 281 16.48 15.07 7.39
N ASN A 282 17.01 15.09 8.61
CA ASN A 282 17.84 14.02 9.19
C ASN A 282 17.07 13.10 10.12
N LYS A 283 15.82 13.44 10.44
CA LYS A 283 15.01 12.65 11.36
C LYS A 283 13.73 12.17 10.69
N PRO A 284 13.18 11.04 11.14
CA PRO A 284 11.97 10.52 10.56
C PRO A 284 10.73 11.20 11.11
N GLU A 285 10.73 12.06 12.15
CA GLU A 285 9.45 12.49 12.74
C GLU A 285 8.64 13.39 11.79
N GLY A 286 7.34 13.13 11.71
CA GLY A 286 6.48 13.81 10.76
C GLY A 286 5.04 13.34 10.75
N PHE A 287 4.36 13.64 9.65
CA PHE A 287 3.00 13.16 9.41
C PHE A 287 2.76 12.83 7.94
N ALA A 288 1.83 11.91 7.70
CA ALA A 288 1.22 11.64 6.41
C ALA A 288 -0.25 12.04 6.45
N ASN A 289 -0.79 12.55 5.34
CA ASN A 289 -2.21 12.75 5.18
C ASN A 289 -2.60 12.36 3.76
N PHE A 290 -3.66 11.57 3.60
CA PHE A 290 -4.07 11.00 2.33
C PHE A 290 -5.14 11.85 1.63
N ALA A 291 -5.78 12.79 2.33
CA ALA A 291 -6.80 13.67 1.78
C ALA A 291 -6.73 15.07 2.40
N ASN A 292 -5.72 15.85 1.98
CA ASN A 292 -5.54 17.24 2.39
C ASN A 292 -5.16 18.15 1.21
N PRO A 293 -6.09 18.40 0.28
CA PRO A 293 -5.82 19.19 -0.91
C PRO A 293 -5.41 20.64 -0.60
N GLY A 294 -5.88 21.19 0.52
CA GLY A 294 -5.47 22.54 0.97
C GLY A 294 -3.98 22.61 1.31
N ARG A 295 -3.47 21.64 2.07
CA ARG A 295 -2.04 21.56 2.42
C ARG A 295 -1.19 21.22 1.21
N VAL A 296 -1.63 20.26 0.38
CA VAL A 296 -0.93 19.90 -0.86
C VAL A 296 -0.78 21.12 -1.76
N LYS A 297 -1.83 21.94 -1.93
CA LYS A 297 -1.77 23.16 -2.74
C LYS A 297 -0.69 24.15 -2.25
N LEU A 298 -0.61 24.41 -0.94
CA LEU A 298 0.38 25.34 -0.39
C LEU A 298 1.81 24.85 -0.65
N MET A 299 2.04 23.55 -0.48
CA MET A 299 3.34 22.92 -0.69
C MET A 299 3.69 22.80 -2.17
N GLU A 300 2.70 22.58 -3.02
CA GLU A 300 2.83 22.58 -4.49
C GLU A 300 3.30 23.96 -4.98
N GLU A 301 2.71 25.04 -4.48
CA GLU A 301 3.11 26.41 -4.83
C GLU A 301 4.56 26.69 -4.39
N ALA A 302 4.97 26.24 -3.21
CA ALA A 302 6.36 26.34 -2.75
C ALA A 302 7.31 25.51 -3.60
N PHE A 303 6.97 24.24 -3.85
CA PHE A 303 7.74 23.34 -4.69
C PHE A 303 7.94 23.92 -6.08
N GLN A 304 6.88 24.42 -6.72
CA GLN A 304 6.95 24.96 -8.07
C GLN A 304 7.89 26.17 -8.16
N ARG A 305 7.87 27.08 -7.17
CA ARG A 305 8.83 28.20 -7.11
C ARG A 305 10.27 27.71 -7.03
N MET A 306 10.55 26.74 -6.17
CA MET A 306 11.90 26.17 -6.04
C MET A 306 12.31 25.38 -7.29
N TRP A 307 11.37 24.69 -7.92
CA TRP A 307 11.56 23.90 -9.14
C TRP A 307 11.92 24.77 -10.35
N ASP A 308 11.23 25.90 -10.51
CA ASP A 308 11.46 26.85 -11.61
C ASP A 308 12.83 27.55 -11.49
N ALA A 309 13.28 27.82 -10.26
CA ALA A 309 14.62 28.33 -9.98
C ALA A 309 15.71 27.25 -10.00
N GLY A 310 15.32 25.98 -9.90
CA GLY A 310 16.20 24.83 -9.80
C GLY A 310 16.98 24.56 -11.09
N ARG A 311 18.14 23.93 -10.94
CA ARG A 311 19.05 23.60 -12.06
C ARG A 311 19.15 22.10 -12.27
N GLY A 312 19.43 21.67 -13.50
CA GLY A 312 19.73 20.26 -13.74
C GLY A 312 21.03 19.83 -13.06
N SER A 313 21.13 18.57 -12.67
CA SER A 313 22.37 17.97 -12.18
C SER A 313 23.38 17.80 -13.33
N LEU A 314 24.61 18.29 -13.14
CA LEU A 314 25.73 18.04 -14.06
C LEU A 314 26.31 16.64 -13.82
N GLU A 315 26.45 16.27 -12.55
CA GLU A 315 26.97 14.99 -12.08
C GLU A 315 26.22 13.80 -12.70
N LEU A 316 24.88 13.85 -12.71
CA LEU A 316 24.05 12.79 -13.30
C LEU A 316 24.17 12.68 -14.83
N ARG A 317 24.61 13.74 -15.53
CA ARG A 317 24.89 13.69 -16.97
C ARG A 317 26.19 12.98 -17.28
N GLU A 318 27.15 13.03 -16.35
CA GLU A 318 28.50 12.49 -16.49
C GLU A 318 28.62 11.04 -15.98
N LEU A 319 27.59 10.51 -15.33
CA LEU A 319 27.57 9.13 -14.85
C LEU A 319 27.69 8.11 -16.00
N PRO A 320 28.69 7.19 -15.95
CA PRO A 320 28.88 6.18 -16.99
C PRO A 320 27.64 5.27 -17.12
N LEU A 321 27.38 4.86 -18.36
CA LEU A 321 26.25 3.99 -18.73
C LEU A 321 26.32 2.62 -18.06
#